data_AF-A0A6I6ENT4-F1
#
_entry.id   AF-A0A6I6ENT4-F1
#
_cell.length_a   1.000
_cell.length_b   1.000
_cell.length_c   1.000
_cell.angle_alpha   90.00
_cell.angle_beta   90.00
_cell.angle_gamma   90.00
#
_symmetry.space_group_name_H-M   'P 1'
#
loop_
_entity.id
_entity.type
_entity.pdbx_description
1 polymer ?
#
loop_
_entity_poly.entity_id
_entity_poly.type
_entity_poly.pdbx_seq_one_letter_code
_entity_poly.pdbx_strand_id
1 'polypeptide(L)'
;MSKKKAAVIVAAGRSSRMGLFKPLLSIGSSTIIETAINTFRSLNIKDIIVITGKNANELEAHIKYTGATCIRSNYTQNKMFDSACIGLEYVKDKCDMVFLHQQILLFLQNIVLKK
;
A
#
# COMPACT_ATOMS: atom_id res chain seq x y z
N MET A 1 6.18 18.45 19.71
CA MET A 1 6.32 18.25 18.25
C MET A 1 5.44 17.08 17.85
N SER A 2 4.62 17.23 16.80
CA SER A 2 3.80 16.12 16.28
C SER A 2 4.71 15.18 15.48
N LYS A 3 4.69 13.87 15.79
CA LYS A 3 5.47 12.86 15.05
C LYS A 3 4.93 12.73 13.62
N LYS A 4 5.82 12.81 12.64
CA LYS A 4 5.50 12.61 11.23
C LYS A 4 5.33 11.12 10.95
N LYS A 5 4.21 10.75 10.32
CA LYS A 5 3.82 9.36 10.06
C LYS A 5 3.76 9.11 8.56
N ALA A 6 4.25 7.96 8.12
CA ALA A 6 4.12 7.50 6.74
C ALA A 6 3.51 6.08 6.68
N ALA A 7 2.95 5.71 5.54
CA ALA A 7 2.48 4.36 5.26
C ALA A 7 3.15 3.82 4.00
N VAL A 8 3.56 2.56 4.05
CA VAL A 8 4.12 1.81 2.93
C VAL A 8 3.19 0.63 2.65
N ILE A 9 2.58 0.63 1.46
CA ILE A 9 1.71 -0.43 0.97
C ILE A 9 2.48 -1.24 -0.07
N VAL A 10 2.68 -2.52 0.20
CA VAL A 10 3.38 -3.42 -0.74
C VAL A 10 2.35 -4.10 -1.64
N ALA A 11 2.23 -3.59 -2.87
CA ALA A 11 1.33 -4.06 -3.93
C ALA A 11 2.09 -4.72 -5.10
N ALA A 12 3.35 -5.10 -4.90
CA ALA A 12 4.23 -5.68 -5.91
C ALA A 12 4.05 -7.19 -6.14
N GLY A 13 3.05 -7.80 -5.51
CA GLY A 13 2.81 -9.25 -5.56
C GLY A 13 2.37 -9.74 -6.94
N ARG A 14 2.78 -10.97 -7.30
CA ARG A 14 2.50 -11.61 -8.60
C ARG A 14 1.05 -12.12 -8.76
N SER A 15 0.26 -12.13 -7.68
CA SER A 15 -1.10 -12.68 -7.59
C SER A 15 -1.34 -14.02 -8.34
N SER A 16 -0.30 -14.83 -8.50
CA SER A 16 -0.23 -15.93 -9.47
C SER A 16 -1.09 -17.13 -9.10
N ARG A 17 -1.38 -17.35 -7.82
CA ARG A 17 -2.20 -18.47 -7.33
C ARG A 17 -3.70 -18.30 -7.56
N MET A 18 -4.16 -17.06 -7.74
CA MET A 18 -5.59 -16.71 -7.86
C MET A 18 -5.96 -16.21 -9.26
N GLY A 19 -5.00 -16.02 -10.16
CA GLY A 19 -5.19 -15.45 -11.51
C GLY A 19 -5.64 -13.98 -11.53
N LEU A 20 -6.11 -13.45 -10.41
CA LEU A 20 -6.67 -12.11 -10.27
C LEU A 20 -5.66 -11.15 -9.66
N PHE A 21 -5.49 -9.97 -10.26
CA PHE A 21 -4.66 -8.92 -9.69
C PHE A 21 -5.36 -8.28 -8.48
N LYS A 22 -5.11 -8.86 -7.30
CA LYS A 22 -5.79 -8.52 -6.04
C LYS A 22 -5.91 -7.03 -5.75
N PRO A 23 -4.89 -6.17 -5.96
CA PRO A 23 -4.98 -4.76 -5.58
C PRO A 23 -6.18 -4.03 -6.23
N LEU A 24 -6.57 -4.43 -7.44
CA LEU A 24 -7.66 -3.83 -8.20
C LEU A 24 -9.00 -4.56 -8.06
N LEU A 25 -9.10 -5.60 -7.22
CA LEU A 25 -10.38 -6.23 -6.95
C LEU A 25 -11.30 -5.25 -6.21
N SER A 26 -12.54 -5.16 -6.68
CA SER A 26 -13.57 -4.32 -6.07
C SER A 26 -14.03 -4.88 -4.73
N ILE A 27 -14.21 -3.99 -3.76
CA ILE A 27 -14.86 -4.19 -2.48
C ILE A 27 -15.87 -3.06 -2.26
N GLY A 28 -17.16 -3.38 -2.40
CA GLY A 28 -18.21 -2.36 -2.43
C GLY A 28 -18.01 -1.40 -3.61
N SER A 29 -17.94 -0.10 -3.32
CA SER A 29 -17.76 0.97 -4.30
C SER A 29 -16.29 1.35 -4.58
N SER A 30 -15.33 0.64 -3.98
CA SER A 30 -13.90 0.95 -4.09
C SER A 30 -13.10 -0.32 -4.39
N THR A 31 -11.80 -0.21 -4.62
CA THR A 31 -10.88 -1.35 -4.75
C THR A 31 -10.12 -1.62 -3.45
N ILE A 32 -9.47 -2.78 -3.36
CA ILE A 32 -8.64 -3.13 -2.19
C ILE A 32 -7.55 -2.08 -1.95
N ILE A 33 -6.86 -1.63 -3.01
CA ILE A 33 -5.80 -0.63 -2.88
C ILE A 33 -6.34 0.73 -2.42
N GLU A 34 -7.45 1.19 -2.99
CA GLU A 34 -8.08 2.45 -2.60
C GLU A 34 -8.57 2.39 -1.15
N THR A 35 -9.16 1.28 -0.73
CA THR A 35 -9.61 1.06 0.65
C THR A 35 -8.44 1.18 1.63
N ALA A 36 -7.29 0.57 1.32
CA ALA A 36 -6.09 0.71 2.13
C ALA A 36 -5.59 2.16 2.19
N ILE A 37 -5.53 2.86 1.05
CA ILE A 37 -5.11 4.27 0.97
C ILE A 37 -6.06 5.16 1.81
N ASN A 38 -7.37 4.98 1.65
CA ASN A 38 -8.39 5.75 2.36
C ASN A 38 -8.36 5.50 3.87
N THR A 39 -8.04 4.27 4.30
CA THR A 39 -7.86 3.92 5.71
C THR A 39 -6.69 4.69 6.34
N PHE A 40 -5.55 4.77 5.66
CA PHE A 40 -4.42 5.57 6.17
C PHE A 40 -4.73 7.07 6.17
N ARG A 41 -5.47 7.56 5.16
CA ARG A 41 -5.93 8.95 5.13
C ARG A 41 -6.86 9.30 6.28
N SER A 42 -7.80 8.43 6.64
CA SER A 42 -8.68 8.66 7.80
C SER A 42 -7.92 8.70 9.13
N LEU A 43 -6.70 8.15 9.17
CA LEU A 43 -5.77 8.23 10.32
C LEU A 43 -4.82 9.44 10.26
N ASN A 44 -5.10 10.42 9.38
CA ASN A 44 -4.28 11.60 9.13
C ASN A 44 -2.84 11.30 8.65
N ILE A 45 -2.63 10.17 7.97
CA ILE A 45 -1.35 9.84 7.33
C ILE A 45 -1.40 10.32 5.88
N LYS A 46 -0.61 11.34 5.56
CA LYS A 46 -0.56 11.96 4.23
C LYS A 46 0.49 11.32 3.32
N ASP A 47 1.62 10.92 3.90
CA ASP A 47 2.72 10.29 3.18
C ASP A 47 2.43 8.80 2.97
N ILE A 48 1.75 8.47 1.87
CA ILE A 48 1.38 7.10 1.51
C ILE A 48 2.18 6.67 0.28
N ILE A 49 2.99 5.64 0.46
CA ILE A 49 3.87 5.06 -0.53
C ILE A 49 3.29 3.71 -0.95
N VAL A 50 3.12 3.49 -2.25
CA VAL A 50 2.65 2.23 -2.83
C VAL A 50 3.77 1.62 -3.66
N ILE A 51 4.25 0.44 -3.24
CA ILE A 51 5.26 -0.30 -3.98
C ILE A 51 4.58 -1.15 -5.03
N THR A 52 4.84 -0.86 -6.30
CA THR A 52 4.24 -1.53 -7.45
C THR A 52 5.20 -2.57 -8.05
N GLY A 53 4.67 -3.49 -8.85
CA GLY A 53 5.42 -4.61 -9.42
C GLY A 53 5.02 -4.89 -10.86
N LYS A 54 4.74 -6.15 -11.20
CA LYS A 54 4.41 -6.59 -12.58
C LYS A 54 3.31 -5.73 -13.25
N ASN A 55 2.24 -5.43 -12.52
CA ASN A 55 1.08 -4.66 -12.99
C ASN A 55 1.19 -3.16 -12.64
N ALA A 56 2.40 -2.60 -12.57
CA ALA A 56 2.62 -1.22 -12.13
C ALA A 56 1.82 -0.19 -12.93
N ASN A 57 1.84 -0.26 -14.28
CA ASN A 57 1.14 0.72 -15.11
C ASN A 57 -0.37 0.76 -14.82
N GLU A 58 -0.99 -0.40 -14.69
CA GLU A 58 -2.43 -0.54 -14.42
C GLU A 58 -2.77 0.00 -13.03
N LEU A 59 -1.99 -0.40 -12.02
CA LEU A 59 -2.20 0.03 -10.64
C LEU A 59 -1.98 1.54 -10.47
N GLU A 60 -0.91 2.09 -11.04
CA GLU A 60 -0.57 3.50 -10.97
C GLU A 60 -1.62 4.37 -11.65
N ALA A 61 -2.11 3.95 -12.83
CA ALA A 61 -3.19 4.63 -13.51
C ALA A 61 -4.47 4.65 -12.65
N HIS A 62 -4.79 3.50 -12.04
CA HIS A 62 -5.97 3.34 -11.19
C HIS A 62 -5.96 4.26 -9.97
N ILE A 63 -4.81 4.38 -9.28
CA ILE A 63 -4.74 5.15 -8.02
C ILE A 63 -4.23 6.58 -8.18
N LYS A 64 -3.94 7.05 -9.40
CA LYS A 64 -3.34 8.37 -9.68
C LYS A 64 -4.05 9.54 -9.00
N TYR A 65 -5.38 9.47 -8.88
CA TYR A 65 -6.21 10.52 -8.30
C TYR A 65 -6.15 10.55 -6.76
N THR A 66 -5.77 9.44 -6.13
CA THR A 66 -5.35 9.43 -4.74
C THR A 66 -3.92 9.94 -4.77
N GLY A 67 -3.51 11.10 -4.26
CA GLY A 67 -2.08 11.51 -4.29
C GLY A 67 -1.03 10.61 -3.58
N ALA A 68 -1.15 9.27 -3.62
CA ALA A 68 -0.16 8.32 -3.17
C ALA A 68 1.07 8.29 -4.11
N THR A 69 2.26 8.13 -3.52
CA THR A 69 3.51 8.02 -4.27
C THR A 69 3.74 6.58 -4.67
N CYS A 70 3.90 6.31 -5.96
CA CYS A 70 4.19 4.97 -6.46
C CYS A 70 5.68 4.75 -6.65
N ILE A 71 6.20 3.62 -6.19
CA ILE A 71 7.60 3.20 -6.40
C ILE A 71 7.60 1.82 -7.03
N ARG A 72 8.19 1.72 -8.23
CA ARG A 72 8.28 0.46 -8.96
C ARG A 72 9.39 -0.41 -8.40
N SER A 73 9.05 -1.60 -7.94
CA SER A 73 10.04 -2.63 -7.61
C SER A 73 10.38 -3.49 -8.82
N ASN A 74 11.61 -4.01 -8.87
CA ASN A 74 11.98 -4.99 -9.87
C ASN A 74 11.34 -6.36 -9.56
N TYR A 75 10.10 -6.55 -9.98
CA TYR A 75 9.31 -7.74 -9.67
C TYR A 75 9.91 -9.07 -10.16
N THR A 76 10.88 -9.04 -11.08
CA THR A 76 11.54 -10.25 -11.60
C THR A 76 12.62 -10.78 -10.65
N GLN A 77 13.29 -9.87 -9.94
CA GLN A 77 14.40 -10.19 -9.04
C GLN A 77 13.99 -10.12 -7.55
N ASN A 78 13.04 -9.24 -7.23
CA ASN A 78 12.69 -8.91 -5.86
C ASN A 78 11.60 -9.84 -5.31
N LYS A 79 11.81 -10.32 -4.09
CA LYS A 79 10.78 -10.94 -3.25
C LYS A 79 9.93 -9.87 -2.58
N MET A 80 8.83 -10.30 -1.96
CA MET A 80 7.89 -9.40 -1.29
C MET A 80 8.53 -8.60 -0.14
N PHE A 81 9.51 -9.20 0.56
CA PHE A 81 10.27 -8.51 1.59
C PHE A 81 11.19 -7.43 1.01
N ASP A 82 11.85 -7.68 -0.12
CA ASP A 82 12.68 -6.67 -0.80
C ASP A 82 11.84 -5.46 -1.23
N SER A 83 10.61 -5.71 -1.70
CA SER A 83 9.65 -4.64 -1.98
C SER A 83 9.30 -3.81 -0.73
N ALA A 84 9.17 -4.44 0.45
CA ALA A 84 8.97 -3.73 1.70
C ALA A 84 10.20 -2.88 2.05
N CYS A 85 11.41 -3.44 1.95
CA CYS A 85 12.67 -2.73 2.19
C CYS A 85 12.81 -1.49 1.29
N ILE A 86 12.47 -1.58 0.01
CA ILE A 86 12.47 -0.42 -0.90
C ILE A 86 11.58 0.70 -0.38
N GLY A 87 10.37 0.36 0.08
CA GLY A 87 9.44 1.36 0.62
C GLY A 87 9.92 1.96 1.93
N LEU A 88 10.48 1.14 2.83
CA LEU A 88 11.06 1.60 4.09
C LEU A 88 12.26 2.52 3.86
N GLU A 89 13.16 2.15 2.95
CA GLU A 89 14.32 2.95 2.58
C GLU A 89 13.91 4.33 2.03
N TYR A 90 12.83 4.38 1.26
CA TYR A 90 12.31 5.64 0.74
C TYR A 90 11.78 6.59 1.82
N VAL A 91 11.27 6.07 2.94
CA VAL A 91 10.64 6.87 4.01
C VAL A 91 11.52 7.07 5.24
N LYS A 92 12.69 6.40 5.31
CA LYS A 92 13.55 6.32 6.50
C LYS A 92 13.91 7.70 7.10
N ASP A 93 14.21 8.68 6.25
CA ASP A 93 14.60 10.03 6.68
C ASP A 93 13.44 11.05 6.57
N LYS A 94 12.23 10.57 6.29
CA LYS A 94 11.06 11.42 6.00
C LYS A 94 10.00 11.39 7.09
N CYS A 95 10.09 10.48 8.06
CA CYS A 95 9.07 10.29 9.09
C CYS A 95 9.66 9.66 10.36
N ASP A 96 8.97 9.84 11.48
CA ASP A 96 9.33 9.25 12.78
C ASP A 96 8.74 7.84 12.96
N MET A 97 7.70 7.51 12.18
CA MET A 97 6.96 6.26 12.33
C MET A 97 6.37 5.81 10.98
N VAL A 98 6.51 4.52 10.69
CA VAL A 98 6.04 3.91 9.45
C VAL A 98 5.03 2.80 9.73
N PHE A 99 3.93 2.80 9.00
CA PHE A 99 3.01 1.67 8.90
C PHE A 99 3.36 0.84 7.67
N LEU A 100 3.61 -0.45 7.84
CA LEU A 100 3.86 -1.36 6.72
C LEU A 100 2.62 -2.24 6.50
N HIS A 101 2.04 -2.19 5.30
CA HIS A 101 0.88 -2.98 4.91
C HIS A 101 1.23 -3.91 3.76
N GLN A 102 1.21 -5.22 4.01
CA GLN A 102 1.27 -6.22 2.95
C GLN A 102 -0.15 -6.59 2.52
N GLN A 103 -0.46 -6.44 1.22
CA GLN A 103 -1.75 -6.83 0.66
C GLN A 103 -1.87 -8.37 0.61
N ILE A 104 -2.13 -9.00 1.77
CA ILE A 104 -2.55 -10.41 1.81
C ILE A 104 -3.71 -10.70 2.75
N LEU A 105 -4.08 -9.76 3.64
CA LEU A 105 -5.22 -9.93 4.53
C LEU A 105 -6.09 -8.67 4.51
N LEU A 106 -7.23 -8.75 3.83
CA LEU A 106 -8.34 -7.85 4.07
C LEU A 106 -8.83 -8.11 5.50
N PHE A 107 -8.64 -7.16 6.40
CA PHE A 107 -9.60 -6.73 7.44
C PHE A 107 -8.90 -5.70 8.34
N LEU A 108 -9.10 -4.42 8.04
CA LEU A 108 -9.02 -3.33 9.00
C LEU A 108 -10.34 -2.56 8.92
N GLN A 109 -11.44 -3.22 9.31
CA GLN A 109 -12.56 -2.46 9.84
C GLN A 109 -12.27 -2.19 11.31
N ASN A 110 -12.71 -1.03 11.79
CA ASN A 110 -12.71 -0.60 13.19
C ASN A 110 -13.28 -1.69 14.13
N ILE A 111 -12.49 -2.69 14.49
CA ILE A 111 -12.61 -3.37 15.78
C ILE A 111 -11.85 -2.50 16.78
N VAL A 112 -12.32 -1.27 16.95
CA VAL A 112 -12.29 -0.69 18.28
C VAL A 112 -13.34 -1.52 19.01
N LEU A 113 -12.88 -2.46 19.84
CA LEU A 113 -13.69 -2.94 20.95
C LEU A 113 -14.18 -1.67 21.66
N LYS A 114 -15.40 -1.24 21.36
CA LYS A 114 -16.13 -0.33 22.21
C LYS A 114 -16.27 -1.08 23.54
N LYS A 115 -15.45 -0.71 24.52
CA LYS A 115 -15.84 -0.88 25.91
C LYS A 115 -17.01 0.06 26.18
#